data_AF-A0A833XKN2-F1
#
_entry.id   AF-A0A833XKN2-F1
#
_cell.length_a   1.000
_cell.length_b   1.000
_cell.length_c   1.000
_cell.angle_alpha   90.00
_cell.angle_beta   90.00
_cell.angle_gamma   90.00
#
_symmetry.space_group_name_H-M   'P 1'
#
loop_
_entity.id
_entity.type
_entity.pdbx_description
1 polymer ?
#
loop_
_entity_poly.entity_id
_entity_poly.type
_entity_poly.pdbx_seq_one_letter_code
_entity_poly.pdbx_strand_id
1 'polypeptide(L)'
;MARCWFGGVLVVVGWVCLFGVRVEGYPVEDLVVRLPGQPKVGFRQYAGYVDVDVKAGRSLFYYFVEADNEPDKKPLALWLNGGWFLYSPCFFIATKISVGVDVCMTYERRFYFNLPEVQKALHANRTRLPYGWSMCSPVLNYSDTDGNINILPLLKRIIQNHIPVWVFSGDQDSVVPLLGSRTLIRELAHDLNFKITVPYGAWFHKGQVGGWATEYGNLLTFATVRGAAHMVPYAQPSRALHLFSSFVRGRRLPNTTRPSIDD
;
A
#
# COMPACT_ATOMS: atom_id res chain seq x y z
N MET A 1 -49.20 4.41 53.95
CA MET A 1 -49.48 5.86 54.00
C MET A 1 -48.77 6.50 52.82
N ALA A 2 -49.51 7.29 52.04
CA ALA A 2 -49.13 7.91 50.77
C ALA A 2 -47.87 8.83 50.88
N ARG A 3 -47.18 9.26 49.82
CA ARG A 3 -47.68 9.97 48.62
C ARG A 3 -46.66 9.93 47.47
N CYS A 4 -47.17 9.74 46.25
CA CYS A 4 -46.52 10.14 44.99
C CYS A 4 -46.40 11.66 44.90
N TRP A 5 -45.32 12.15 44.28
CA TRP A 5 -45.30 13.42 43.54
C TRP A 5 -44.69 13.17 42.16
N PHE A 6 -45.50 13.44 41.12
CA PHE A 6 -45.13 13.53 39.71
C PHE A 6 -44.19 14.73 39.50
N GLY A 7 -43.17 14.58 38.66
CA GLY A 7 -42.28 15.68 38.29
C GLY A 7 -41.46 15.38 37.03
N GLY A 8 -42.07 15.65 35.88
CA GLY A 8 -41.48 16.00 34.57
C GLY A 8 -40.11 15.42 34.18
N VAL A 9 -40.14 14.45 33.26
CA VAL A 9 -39.00 14.15 32.39
C VAL A 9 -38.79 15.34 31.44
N LEU A 10 -37.79 16.17 31.73
CA LEU A 10 -37.26 17.14 30.77
C LEU A 10 -36.28 16.41 29.85
N VAL A 11 -36.80 15.90 28.73
CA VAL A 11 -35.96 15.49 27.60
C VAL A 11 -35.39 16.76 26.99
N VAL A 12 -34.16 17.11 27.36
CA VAL A 12 -33.37 18.08 26.59
C VAL A 12 -32.97 17.38 25.29
N VAL A 13 -33.86 17.42 24.30
CA VAL A 13 -33.52 17.16 22.90
C VAL A 13 -32.68 18.36 22.45
N GLY A 14 -31.42 18.37 22.85
CA GLY A 14 -30.44 19.30 22.35
C GLY A 14 -30.17 18.96 20.89
N TRP A 15 -30.55 19.87 20.01
CA TRP A 15 -30.11 19.96 18.62
C TRP A 15 -28.59 19.79 18.52
N VAL A 16 -28.13 18.55 18.33
CA VAL A 16 -26.83 18.29 17.71
C VAL A 16 -27.06 18.31 16.20
N CYS A 17 -27.40 19.48 15.69
CA CYS A 17 -27.26 19.75 14.28
C CYS A 17 -25.76 19.67 13.95
N LEU A 18 -25.39 18.59 13.25
CA LEU A 18 -24.71 18.70 11.96
C LEU A 18 -23.40 19.51 11.92
N PHE A 19 -22.63 19.55 13.01
CA PHE A 19 -21.19 19.74 12.87
C PHE A 19 -20.60 18.36 12.64
N GLY A 20 -20.55 17.95 11.38
CA GLY A 20 -19.71 16.84 10.97
C GLY A 20 -18.30 17.14 11.45
N VAL A 21 -17.88 16.47 12.53
CA VAL A 21 -16.49 16.49 12.96
C VAL A 21 -15.71 15.90 11.80
N ARG A 22 -15.06 16.77 11.02
CA ARG A 22 -14.05 16.34 10.06
C ARG A 22 -12.91 15.80 10.90
N VAL A 23 -12.87 14.48 11.05
CA VAL A 23 -11.70 13.79 11.56
C VAL A 23 -10.69 13.79 10.41
N GLU A 24 -9.73 14.71 10.45
CA GLU A 24 -8.58 14.64 9.55
C GLU A 24 -7.75 13.41 9.94
N GLY A 25 -7.49 12.54 8.98
CA GLY A 25 -6.76 11.28 9.20
C GLY A 25 -5.25 11.45 9.39
N TYR A 26 -4.76 12.69 9.46
CA TYR A 26 -3.36 13.03 9.61
C TYR A 26 -3.21 14.30 10.46
N PRO A 27 -2.14 14.43 11.26
CA PRO A 27 -1.85 15.67 11.96
C PRO A 27 -1.28 16.71 10.99
N VAL A 28 -1.74 17.96 11.07
CA VAL A 28 -1.26 19.07 10.20
C VAL A 28 0.23 19.35 10.45
N GLU A 29 0.70 19.10 11.68
CA GLU A 29 2.10 19.19 12.09
C GLU A 29 3.00 18.16 11.39
N ASP A 30 2.45 17.09 10.83
CA ASP A 30 3.23 16.07 10.12
C ASP A 30 3.40 16.43 8.62
N LEU A 31 2.95 17.60 8.17
CA LEU A 31 3.08 18.06 6.78
C LEU A 31 4.54 18.18 6.33
N VAL A 32 4.91 17.41 5.30
CA VAL A 32 6.24 17.44 4.68
C VAL A 32 6.24 18.44 3.52
N VAL A 33 6.73 19.65 3.78
CA VAL A 33 6.73 20.75 2.77
C VAL A 33 7.49 20.37 1.50
N ARG A 34 8.69 19.78 1.64
CA ARG A 34 9.52 19.31 0.53
C ARG A 34 10.62 18.39 1.05
N LEU A 35 10.96 17.38 0.27
CA LEU A 35 12.16 16.57 0.50
C LEU A 35 13.35 17.07 -0.34
N PRO A 36 14.60 17.01 0.17
CA PRO A 36 15.80 17.33 -0.59
C PRO A 36 15.86 16.62 -1.96
N GLY A 37 15.98 17.37 -3.06
CA GLY A 37 16.01 16.78 -4.41
C GLY A 37 14.64 16.35 -4.97
N GLN A 38 13.54 16.52 -4.24
CA GLN A 38 12.19 16.26 -4.75
C GLN A 38 11.82 17.28 -5.85
N PRO A 39 11.30 16.83 -7.01
CA PRO A 39 10.75 17.74 -8.01
C PRO A 39 9.52 18.47 -7.46
N LYS A 40 9.09 19.55 -8.12
CA LYS A 40 7.86 20.25 -7.72
C LYS A 40 6.66 19.31 -7.93
N VAL A 41 5.95 19.00 -6.85
CA VAL A 41 4.75 18.15 -6.84
C VAL A 41 3.52 18.98 -6.44
N GLY A 42 2.34 18.60 -6.94
CA GLY A 42 1.05 19.22 -6.60
C GLY A 42 0.38 18.63 -5.35
N PHE A 43 0.70 17.39 -5.04
CA PHE A 43 0.11 16.66 -3.92
C PHE A 43 0.69 17.06 -2.56
N ARG A 44 -0.11 16.89 -1.51
CA ARG A 44 0.34 17.01 -0.11
C ARG A 44 0.83 15.66 0.40
N GLN A 45 1.81 15.72 1.31
CA GLN A 45 2.49 14.57 1.86
C GLN A 45 2.76 14.81 3.35
N TYR A 46 2.66 13.77 4.16
CA TYR A 46 2.75 13.82 5.61
C TYR A 46 3.62 12.68 6.11
N ALA A 47 4.43 12.93 7.13
CA ALA A 47 5.30 11.93 7.73
C ALA A 47 5.42 12.16 9.23
N GLY A 48 5.39 11.06 9.97
CA GLY A 48 5.44 11.12 11.42
C GLY A 48 5.39 9.74 12.06
N TYR A 49 4.90 9.71 13.29
CA TYR A 49 4.83 8.49 14.10
C TYR A 49 3.41 8.28 14.60
N VAL A 50 2.93 7.04 14.49
CA VAL A 50 1.68 6.58 15.09
C VAL A 50 2.02 5.66 16.26
N ASP A 51 1.62 6.03 17.47
CA ASP A 51 1.83 5.21 18.66
C ASP A 51 0.95 3.97 18.62
N VAL A 52 1.57 2.79 18.65
CA VAL A 52 0.87 1.50 18.63
C VAL A 52 0.79 0.85 20.00
N ASP A 53 1.74 1.15 20.89
CA ASP A 53 1.72 0.76 22.30
C ASP A 53 2.42 1.81 23.14
N VAL A 54 1.63 2.73 23.70
CA VAL A 54 2.12 3.82 24.55
C VAL A 54 2.83 3.30 25.80
N LYS A 55 2.38 2.16 26.36
CA LYS A 55 2.97 1.59 27.59
C LYS A 55 4.34 0.98 27.30
N ALA A 56 4.49 0.33 26.16
CA ALA A 56 5.76 -0.22 25.70
C ALA A 56 6.63 0.80 24.94
N GLY A 57 6.16 2.04 24.76
CA GLY A 57 6.86 3.08 24.00
C GLY A 57 7.07 2.72 22.52
N ARG A 58 6.12 2.00 21.91
CA ARG A 58 6.21 1.55 20.52
C ARG A 58 5.41 2.47 19.61
N SER A 59 6.06 2.93 18.55
CA SER A 59 5.44 3.74 17.51
C SER A 59 5.88 3.25 16.13
N LEU A 60 4.99 3.37 15.14
CA LEU A 60 5.29 3.10 13.75
C LEU A 60 5.53 4.41 13.02
N PHE A 61 6.62 4.49 12.26
CA PHE A 61 6.79 5.59 11.31
C PHE A 61 5.83 5.40 10.13
N TYR A 62 5.19 6.47 9.70
CA TYR A 62 4.33 6.46 8.52
C TYR A 62 4.73 7.57 7.54
N TYR A 63 4.45 7.31 6.26
CA TYR A 63 4.53 8.31 5.19
C TYR A 63 3.25 8.23 4.36
N PHE A 64 2.49 9.31 4.32
CA PHE A 64 1.19 9.41 3.69
C PHE A 64 1.22 10.46 2.57
N VAL A 65 0.59 10.16 1.45
CA VAL A 65 0.49 11.06 0.30
C VAL A 65 -0.97 11.14 -0.12
N GLU A 66 -1.49 12.36 -0.24
CA GLU A 66 -2.86 12.58 -0.71
C GLU A 66 -2.95 12.53 -2.24
N ALA A 67 -4.12 12.15 -2.75
CA ALA A 67 -4.39 12.31 -4.17
C ALA A 67 -4.46 13.81 -4.54
N ASP A 68 -3.86 14.17 -5.66
CA ASP A 68 -3.81 15.57 -6.15
C ASP A 68 -5.22 16.12 -6.44
N ASN A 69 -6.12 15.25 -6.91
CA ASN A 69 -7.49 15.60 -7.28
C ASN A 69 -8.51 14.87 -6.42
N GLU A 70 -9.36 15.63 -5.74
CA GLU A 70 -10.48 15.15 -4.90
C GLU A 70 -10.07 14.04 -3.91
N PRO A 71 -9.08 14.28 -3.01
CA PRO A 71 -8.56 13.25 -2.12
C PRO A 71 -9.64 12.59 -1.26
N ASP A 72 -10.61 13.36 -0.79
CA ASP A 72 -11.74 12.89 0.03
C ASP A 72 -12.65 11.88 -0.69
N LYS A 73 -12.57 11.78 -2.02
CA LYS A 73 -13.39 10.88 -2.85
C LYS A 73 -12.60 9.67 -3.37
N LYS A 74 -11.32 9.53 -3.03
CA LYS A 74 -10.48 8.42 -3.48
C LYS A 74 -10.37 7.34 -2.39
N PRO A 75 -10.26 6.06 -2.77
CA PRO A 75 -10.03 5.00 -1.79
C PRO A 75 -8.64 5.15 -1.14
N LEU A 76 -8.55 4.85 0.15
CA LEU A 76 -7.27 4.76 0.86
C LEU A 76 -6.52 3.50 0.42
N ALA A 77 -5.34 3.69 -0.18
CA ALA A 77 -4.41 2.62 -0.44
C ALA A 77 -3.43 2.50 0.73
N LEU A 78 -3.52 1.42 1.50
CA LEU A 78 -2.59 1.14 2.59
C LEU A 78 -1.47 0.21 2.12
N TRP A 79 -0.23 0.69 2.20
CA TRP A 79 0.96 -0.11 1.91
C TRP A 79 1.70 -0.42 3.22
N LEU A 80 1.61 -1.68 3.67
CA LEU A 80 2.36 -2.16 4.82
C LEU A 80 3.61 -2.88 4.30
N ASN A 81 4.80 -2.34 4.57
CA ASN A 81 6.04 -3.03 4.24
C ASN A 81 6.18 -4.27 5.14
N GLY A 82 6.31 -5.46 4.53
CA GLY A 82 6.56 -6.72 5.21
C GLY A 82 7.20 -7.73 4.26
N GLY A 83 8.38 -8.24 4.63
CA GLY A 83 9.11 -9.25 3.84
C GLY A 83 10.60 -9.26 4.14
N TRP A 84 11.16 -10.46 4.39
CA TRP A 84 12.55 -10.68 4.81
C TRP A 84 13.57 -10.71 3.65
N PHE A 85 13.15 -10.65 2.38
CA PHE A 85 13.91 -11.34 1.33
C PHE A 85 14.79 -10.52 0.38
N LEU A 86 15.21 -9.31 0.71
CA LEU A 86 16.03 -8.50 -0.23
C LEU A 86 17.33 -7.97 0.41
N TYR A 87 18.26 -8.88 0.69
CA TYR A 87 19.68 -8.52 0.78
C TYR A 87 20.37 -8.85 -0.55
N SER A 88 20.73 -7.84 -1.32
CA SER A 88 21.74 -7.97 -2.37
C SER A 88 22.89 -7.02 -2.02
N PRO A 89 24.08 -7.51 -1.61
CA PRO A 89 25.24 -6.66 -1.44
C PRO A 89 25.76 -6.23 -2.82
N CYS A 90 25.67 -4.93 -3.13
CA CYS A 90 26.40 -4.35 -4.26
C CYS A 90 27.90 -4.36 -3.90
N PHE A 91 28.68 -5.23 -4.53
CA PHE A 91 30.14 -5.34 -4.33
C PHE A 91 30.88 -4.85 -5.59
N PHE A 92 30.58 -3.64 -6.07
CA PHE A 92 31.39 -2.96 -7.08
C PHE A 92 31.40 -1.45 -6.83
N ILE A 93 32.60 -0.85 -6.91
CA ILE A 93 32.83 0.59 -6.80
C ILE A 93 32.09 1.28 -7.95
N ALA A 94 31.05 2.06 -7.61
CA ALA A 94 30.23 2.78 -8.56
C ALA A 94 31.02 3.91 -9.23
N THR A 95 31.46 3.69 -10.48
CA THR A 95 31.98 4.76 -11.35
C THR A 95 31.07 5.04 -12.54
N LYS A 96 29.93 4.35 -12.68
CA LYS A 96 28.96 4.62 -13.73
C LYS A 96 27.52 4.33 -13.30
N ILE A 97 26.70 5.37 -13.26
CA ILE A 97 25.24 5.26 -13.19
C ILE A 97 24.79 4.71 -14.54
N SER A 98 24.27 3.47 -14.54
CA SER A 98 23.68 2.85 -15.72
C SER A 98 22.23 3.32 -15.89
N VAL A 99 21.78 3.52 -17.12
CA VAL A 99 20.39 3.87 -17.48
C VAL A 99 19.44 2.64 -17.34
N GLY A 100 19.97 1.50 -16.89
CA GLY A 100 19.20 0.29 -16.56
C GLY A 100 18.73 0.22 -15.09
N VAL A 101 18.23 -0.95 -14.68
CA VAL A 101 17.80 -1.26 -13.31
C VAL A 101 19.01 -1.12 -12.35
N ASP A 102 18.99 -0.13 -11.46
CA ASP A 102 20.07 0.14 -10.50
C ASP A 102 20.08 -0.85 -9.32
N VAL A 103 20.95 -1.85 -9.41
CA VAL A 103 21.14 -2.85 -8.35
C VAL A 103 21.72 -2.28 -7.05
N CYS A 104 22.29 -1.08 -7.05
CA CYS A 104 22.89 -0.45 -5.87
C CYS A 104 21.92 0.49 -5.08
N MET A 105 20.63 0.52 -5.43
CA MET A 105 19.59 1.34 -4.78
C MET A 105 19.58 1.30 -3.24
N THR A 106 20.04 0.20 -2.64
CA THR A 106 20.15 0.05 -1.18
C THR A 106 21.10 1.06 -0.55
N TYR A 107 22.24 1.35 -1.18
CA TYR A 107 23.21 2.32 -0.66
C TYR A 107 22.71 3.75 -0.80
N GLU A 108 22.12 4.08 -1.95
CA GLU A 108 21.58 5.41 -2.22
C GLU A 108 20.44 5.74 -1.25
N ARG A 109 19.51 4.80 -1.02
CA ARG A 109 18.45 4.94 -0.01
C ARG A 109 19.02 5.12 1.39
N ARG A 110 19.98 4.29 1.78
CA ARG A 110 20.62 4.40 3.10
C ARG A 110 21.28 5.76 3.27
N PHE A 111 22.00 6.24 2.26
CA PHE A 111 22.63 7.55 2.30
C PHE A 111 21.57 8.66 2.47
N TYR A 112 20.57 8.67 1.59
CA TYR A 112 19.54 9.71 1.56
C TYR A 112 18.73 9.81 2.86
N PHE A 113 18.23 8.70 3.39
CA PHE A 113 17.44 8.70 4.64
C PHE A 113 18.27 8.96 5.92
N ASN A 114 19.61 8.96 5.82
CA ASN A 114 20.50 9.35 6.91
C ASN A 114 20.96 10.82 6.83
N LEU A 115 20.56 11.57 5.80
CA LEU A 115 20.81 13.02 5.74
C LEU A 115 19.98 13.75 6.82
N PRO A 116 20.59 14.64 7.64
CA PRO A 116 19.88 15.37 8.69
C PRO A 116 18.69 16.19 8.17
N GLU A 117 18.84 16.81 7.00
CA GLU A 117 17.78 17.58 6.34
C GLU A 117 16.60 16.72 5.89
N VAL A 118 16.86 15.47 5.46
CA VAL A 118 15.81 14.51 5.07
C VAL A 118 15.07 14.03 6.31
N GLN A 119 15.79 13.66 7.37
CA GLN A 119 15.19 13.22 8.62
C GLN A 119 14.34 14.33 9.25
N LYS A 120 14.84 15.58 9.25
CA LYS A 120 14.10 16.74 9.72
C LYS A 120 12.83 16.98 8.90
N ALA A 121 12.92 16.91 7.58
CA ALA A 121 11.76 17.09 6.69
C ALA A 121 10.69 16.01 6.87
N LEU A 122 11.09 14.76 7.16
CA LEU A 122 10.19 13.64 7.43
C LEU A 122 9.73 13.57 8.89
N HIS A 123 10.11 14.52 9.73
CA HIS A 123 9.89 14.47 11.18
C HIS A 123 10.38 13.17 11.82
N ALA A 124 11.41 12.55 11.23
CA ALA A 124 12.03 11.32 11.69
C ALA A 124 13.13 11.62 12.72
N ASN A 125 13.54 10.58 13.47
CA ASN A 125 14.65 10.66 14.42
C ASN A 125 14.46 11.74 15.52
N ARG A 126 13.21 11.93 15.99
CA ARG A 126 12.85 12.95 17.00
C ARG A 126 13.64 12.81 18.32
N THR A 127 14.00 11.58 18.67
CA THR A 127 14.67 11.25 19.94
C THR A 127 16.19 11.14 19.85
N ARG A 128 16.81 11.40 18.68
CA ARG A 128 18.24 11.20 18.43
C ARG A 128 18.67 9.74 18.68
N LEU A 129 18.14 8.84 17.87
CA LEU A 129 18.46 7.42 17.87
C LEU A 129 19.97 7.19 17.76
N PRO A 130 20.52 6.20 18.50
CA PRO A 130 21.96 5.92 18.51
C PRO A 130 22.45 5.17 17.26
N TYR A 131 21.57 4.87 16.32
CA TYR A 131 21.87 4.15 15.08
C TYR A 131 21.25 4.88 13.88
N GLY A 132 21.86 4.70 12.71
CA GLY A 132 21.33 5.23 11.45
C GLY A 132 20.16 4.40 10.92
N TRP A 133 19.37 5.01 10.04
CA TRP A 133 18.31 4.33 9.31
C TRP A 133 18.90 3.22 8.43
N SER A 134 18.24 2.06 8.41
CA SER A 134 18.53 0.93 7.52
C SER A 134 17.23 0.38 6.93
N MET A 135 17.33 -0.27 5.77
CA MET A 135 16.15 -0.86 5.12
C MET A 135 15.53 -2.01 5.93
N CYS A 136 16.39 -2.86 6.47
CA CYS A 136 16.00 -4.00 7.30
C CYS A 136 16.67 -3.84 8.67
N SER A 137 15.97 -4.23 9.72
CA SER A 137 16.49 -4.21 11.09
C SER A 137 16.92 -5.63 11.48
N PRO A 138 18.18 -5.85 11.89
CA PRO A 138 18.61 -7.14 12.44
C PRO A 138 18.05 -7.38 13.85
N VAL A 139 17.46 -6.36 14.48
CA VAL A 139 16.88 -6.44 15.83
C VAL A 139 15.48 -7.06 15.80
N LEU A 140 14.76 -6.90 14.68
CA LEU A 140 13.43 -7.48 14.53
C LEU A 140 13.57 -8.97 14.25
N ASN A 141 13.28 -9.78 15.27
CA ASN A 141 13.19 -11.22 15.15
C ASN A 141 11.76 -11.62 14.79
N TYR A 142 11.51 -11.85 13.51
CA TYR A 142 10.22 -12.35 13.05
C TYR A 142 10.10 -13.84 13.35
N SER A 143 9.01 -14.25 13.98
CA SER A 143 8.76 -15.68 14.20
C SER A 143 8.38 -16.33 12.87
N ASP A 144 8.97 -17.48 12.56
CA ASP A 144 8.55 -18.31 11.44
C ASP A 144 7.08 -18.73 11.57
N THR A 145 6.55 -18.81 12.80
CA THR A 145 5.12 -19.07 13.02
C THR A 145 4.25 -17.97 12.46
N ASP A 146 4.68 -16.71 12.57
CA ASP A 146 3.91 -15.54 12.15
C ASP A 146 3.91 -15.42 10.63
N GLY A 147 5.06 -15.67 10.00
CA GLY A 147 5.20 -15.66 8.53
C GLY A 147 4.40 -16.77 7.85
N ASN A 148 4.16 -17.89 8.54
CA ASN A 148 3.39 -19.03 8.02
C ASN A 148 1.88 -18.95 8.35
N ILE A 149 1.40 -17.86 8.96
CA ILE A 149 -0.02 -17.67 9.21
C ILE A 149 -0.77 -17.63 7.89
N ASN A 150 -1.78 -18.49 7.76
CA ASN A 150 -2.66 -18.50 6.61
C ASN A 150 -3.54 -17.24 6.58
N ILE A 151 -3.33 -16.38 5.59
CA ILE A 151 -4.10 -15.14 5.40
C ILE A 151 -5.42 -15.34 4.63
N LEU A 152 -5.65 -16.51 4.02
CA LEU A 152 -6.86 -16.76 3.22
C LEU A 152 -8.17 -16.56 3.98
N PRO A 153 -8.32 -16.98 5.26
CA PRO A 153 -9.53 -16.70 6.04
C PRO A 153 -9.79 -15.20 6.23
N LEU A 154 -8.73 -14.39 6.35
CA LEU A 154 -8.85 -12.94 6.47
C LEU A 154 -9.31 -12.32 5.14
N LEU A 155 -8.68 -12.71 4.03
CA LEU A 155 -9.10 -12.28 2.69
C LEU A 155 -10.55 -12.68 2.41
N LYS A 156 -10.96 -13.89 2.79
CA LYS A 156 -12.33 -14.37 2.68
C LYS A 156 -13.30 -13.44 3.41
N ARG A 157 -12.99 -13.04 4.65
CA ARG A 157 -13.81 -12.12 5.45
C ARG A 157 -13.89 -10.72 4.82
N ILE A 158 -12.79 -10.21 4.27
CA ILE A 158 -12.77 -8.91 3.57
C ILE A 158 -13.69 -8.96 2.35
N ILE A 159 -13.58 -9.99 1.52
CA ILE A 159 -14.38 -10.14 0.31
C ILE A 159 -15.88 -10.33 0.65
N GLN A 160 -16.21 -11.07 1.71
CA GLN A 160 -17.59 -11.22 2.20
C GLN A 160 -18.22 -9.90 2.64
N ASN A 161 -17.42 -8.90 3.02
CA ASN A 161 -17.88 -7.54 3.31
C ASN A 161 -17.96 -6.66 2.05
N HIS A 162 -17.95 -7.26 0.85
CA HIS A 162 -18.06 -6.59 -0.45
C HIS A 162 -16.92 -5.58 -0.72
N ILE A 163 -15.75 -5.83 -0.13
CA ILE A 163 -14.55 -5.04 -0.38
C ILE A 163 -13.77 -5.70 -1.53
N PRO A 164 -13.53 -4.99 -2.66
CA PRO A 164 -12.73 -5.51 -3.76
C PRO A 164 -11.28 -5.79 -3.34
N VAL A 165 -10.77 -6.97 -3.67
CA VAL A 165 -9.40 -7.40 -3.39
C VAL A 165 -8.67 -7.70 -4.69
N TRP A 166 -7.53 -7.04 -4.88
CA TRP A 166 -6.63 -7.29 -6.00
C TRP A 166 -5.33 -7.89 -5.47
N VAL A 167 -4.94 -9.02 -6.03
CA VAL A 167 -3.65 -9.66 -5.75
C VAL A 167 -2.85 -9.66 -7.03
N PHE A 168 -1.62 -9.15 -6.98
CA PHE A 168 -0.75 -9.12 -8.14
C PHE A 168 0.62 -9.73 -7.85
N SER A 169 1.28 -10.22 -8.90
CA SER A 169 2.60 -10.84 -8.80
C SER A 169 3.46 -10.52 -10.02
N GLY A 170 4.77 -10.33 -9.79
CA GLY A 170 5.75 -10.24 -10.87
C GLY A 170 6.07 -11.63 -11.41
N ASP A 171 6.03 -11.80 -12.73
CA ASP A 171 6.19 -13.13 -13.33
C ASP A 171 7.62 -13.69 -13.33
N GLN A 172 8.61 -12.89 -12.91
CA GLN A 172 10.02 -13.27 -12.74
C GLN A 172 10.44 -13.39 -11.27
N ASP A 173 9.51 -13.33 -10.31
CA ASP A 173 9.84 -13.52 -8.90
C ASP A 173 10.04 -15.02 -8.58
N SER A 174 11.21 -15.36 -8.03
CA SER A 174 11.52 -16.71 -7.56
C SER A 174 11.33 -16.89 -6.05
N VAL A 175 11.22 -15.80 -5.28
CA VAL A 175 11.03 -15.83 -3.83
C VAL A 175 9.58 -16.15 -3.51
N VAL A 176 8.64 -15.40 -4.09
CA VAL A 176 7.20 -15.64 -4.00
C VAL A 176 6.63 -15.84 -5.41
N PRO A 177 6.79 -17.05 -5.99
CA PRO A 177 6.50 -17.28 -7.39
C PRO A 177 5.01 -17.16 -7.70
N LEU A 178 4.70 -16.60 -8.88
CA LEU A 178 3.34 -16.33 -9.34
C LEU A 178 2.40 -17.56 -9.26
N LEU A 179 2.94 -18.76 -9.44
CA LEU A 179 2.17 -20.00 -9.46
C LEU A 179 1.54 -20.30 -8.09
N GLY A 180 2.27 -20.03 -7.01
CA GLY A 180 1.77 -20.18 -5.65
C GLY A 180 0.62 -19.22 -5.39
N SER A 181 0.84 -17.92 -5.63
CA SER A 181 -0.19 -16.90 -5.45
C SER A 181 -1.43 -17.17 -6.31
N ARG A 182 -1.24 -17.56 -7.59
CA ARG A 182 -2.36 -17.90 -8.49
C ARG A 182 -3.19 -19.07 -7.96
N THR A 183 -2.54 -20.09 -7.41
CA THR A 183 -3.21 -21.29 -6.88
C THR A 183 -4.06 -20.93 -5.68
N LEU A 184 -3.49 -20.19 -4.72
CA LEU A 184 -4.18 -19.75 -3.51
C LEU A 184 -5.41 -18.87 -3.84
N ILE A 185 -5.30 -17.97 -4.82
CA ILE A 185 -6.42 -17.12 -5.22
C ILE A 185 -7.51 -17.91 -5.96
N ARG A 186 -7.13 -18.91 -6.75
CA ARG A 186 -8.09 -19.83 -7.39
C ARG A 186 -8.85 -20.66 -6.36
N GLU A 187 -8.17 -21.17 -5.34
CA GLU A 187 -8.78 -21.90 -4.22
C GLU A 187 -9.73 -21.00 -3.42
N LEU A 188 -9.30 -19.79 -3.08
CA LEU A 188 -10.15 -18.81 -2.41
C LEU A 188 -11.41 -18.48 -3.20
N ALA A 189 -11.29 -18.31 -4.53
CA ALA A 189 -12.43 -18.07 -5.41
C ALA A 189 -13.40 -19.27 -5.42
N HIS A 190 -12.87 -20.49 -5.44
CA HIS A 190 -13.66 -21.72 -5.35
C HIS A 190 -14.41 -21.82 -4.00
N ASP A 191 -13.73 -21.54 -2.89
CA ASP A 191 -14.29 -21.55 -1.53
C ASP A 191 -15.36 -20.47 -1.28
N LEU A 192 -15.34 -19.41 -2.09
CA LEU A 192 -16.35 -18.35 -2.13
C LEU A 192 -17.46 -18.63 -3.14
N ASN A 193 -17.39 -19.77 -3.86
CA ASN A 193 -18.30 -20.13 -4.94
C ASN A 193 -18.40 -19.06 -6.04
N PHE A 194 -17.30 -18.34 -6.28
CA PHE A 194 -17.24 -17.31 -7.31
C PHE A 194 -17.07 -17.91 -8.70
N LYS A 195 -17.86 -17.40 -9.64
CA LYS A 195 -17.68 -17.69 -11.07
C LYS A 195 -16.59 -16.80 -11.64
N ILE A 196 -15.86 -17.35 -12.62
CA ILE A 196 -14.92 -16.58 -13.45
C ILE A 196 -15.74 -15.53 -14.20
N THR A 197 -15.50 -14.26 -13.89
CA THR A 197 -16.18 -13.13 -14.55
C THR A 197 -15.39 -12.60 -15.73
N VAL A 198 -14.05 -12.62 -15.62
CA VAL A 198 -13.15 -12.38 -16.73
C VAL A 198 -12.21 -13.58 -16.83
N PRO A 199 -12.22 -14.32 -17.97
CA PRO A 199 -11.33 -15.46 -18.14
C PRO A 199 -9.87 -15.00 -18.18
N TYR A 200 -8.96 -15.91 -17.82
CA TYR A 200 -7.54 -15.63 -17.85
C TYR A 200 -7.10 -15.15 -19.22
N GLY A 201 -6.67 -13.89 -19.31
CA GLY A 201 -6.36 -13.22 -20.57
C GLY A 201 -5.27 -12.18 -20.41
N ALA A 202 -4.65 -11.81 -21.53
CA ALA A 202 -3.65 -10.76 -21.55
C ALA A 202 -4.30 -9.39 -21.32
N TRP A 203 -3.67 -8.56 -20.51
CA TRP A 203 -3.96 -7.13 -20.44
C TRP A 203 -2.85 -6.33 -21.09
N PHE A 204 -3.19 -5.14 -21.59
CA PHE A 204 -2.29 -4.34 -22.43
C PHE A 204 -1.94 -3.01 -21.79
N HIS A 205 -0.75 -2.51 -22.11
CA HIS A 205 -0.31 -1.17 -21.75
C HIS A 205 0.55 -0.64 -22.88
N LYS A 206 0.19 0.53 -23.43
CA LYS A 206 0.91 1.17 -24.56
C LYS A 206 1.12 0.22 -25.74
N GLY A 207 0.07 -0.52 -26.12
CA GLY A 207 0.10 -1.48 -27.24
C GLY A 207 0.89 -2.78 -26.99
N GLN A 208 1.48 -2.95 -25.80
CA GLN A 208 2.25 -4.14 -25.43
C GLN A 208 1.52 -4.95 -24.35
N VAL A 209 1.78 -6.25 -24.27
CA VAL A 209 1.26 -7.08 -23.17
C VAL A 209 1.87 -6.61 -21.86
N GLY A 210 1.03 -6.11 -20.96
CA GLY A 210 1.39 -5.71 -19.61
C GLY A 210 1.50 -6.90 -18.66
N GLY A 211 0.76 -7.97 -18.93
CA GLY A 211 0.73 -9.21 -18.18
C GLY A 211 -0.59 -9.95 -18.43
N TRP A 212 -1.01 -10.76 -17.47
CA TRP A 212 -2.26 -11.52 -17.55
C TRP A 212 -3.13 -11.29 -16.33
N ALA A 213 -4.45 -11.31 -16.50
CA ALA A 213 -5.38 -11.13 -15.41
C ALA A 213 -6.57 -12.09 -15.50
N THR A 214 -7.17 -12.39 -14.37
CA THR A 214 -8.42 -13.14 -14.23
C THR A 214 -9.24 -12.50 -13.11
N GLU A 215 -10.56 -12.48 -13.28
CA GLU A 215 -11.48 -11.90 -12.28
C GLU A 215 -12.51 -12.93 -11.85
N TYR A 216 -12.83 -12.92 -10.56
CA TYR A 216 -13.80 -13.79 -9.91
C TYR A 216 -14.84 -12.95 -9.17
N GLY A 217 -16.12 -13.15 -9.50
CA GLY A 217 -17.24 -12.48 -8.83
C GLY A 217 -17.22 -10.95 -8.81
N ASN A 218 -16.47 -10.29 -9.72
CA ASN A 218 -16.19 -8.84 -9.71
C ASN A 218 -15.55 -8.26 -8.43
N LEU A 219 -15.16 -9.11 -7.48
CA LEU A 219 -14.62 -8.71 -6.18
C LEU A 219 -13.19 -9.19 -5.96
N LEU A 220 -12.76 -10.22 -6.68
CA LEU A 220 -11.44 -10.82 -6.53
C LEU A 220 -10.73 -10.84 -7.89
N THR A 221 -9.63 -10.09 -7.99
CA THR A 221 -8.82 -10.01 -9.20
C THR A 221 -7.42 -10.54 -8.92
N PHE A 222 -6.94 -11.42 -9.79
CA PHE A 222 -5.53 -11.81 -9.82
C PHE A 222 -4.88 -11.30 -11.10
N ALA A 223 -3.76 -10.59 -10.98
CA ALA A 223 -3.03 -10.04 -12.11
C ALA A 223 -1.54 -10.36 -12.03
N THR A 224 -0.91 -10.66 -13.15
CA THR A 224 0.54 -10.72 -13.28
C THR A 224 1.04 -9.47 -14.00
N VAL A 225 2.27 -9.08 -13.68
CA VAL A 225 2.99 -8.03 -14.41
C VAL A 225 4.16 -8.68 -15.14
N ARG A 226 4.12 -8.60 -16.47
CA ARG A 226 5.12 -9.23 -17.34
C ARG A 226 6.48 -8.59 -17.14
N GLY A 227 7.53 -9.40 -16.96
CA GLY A 227 8.90 -8.96 -16.81
C GLY A 227 9.18 -8.21 -15.50
N ALA A 228 8.33 -8.40 -14.49
CA ALA A 228 8.52 -7.84 -13.16
C ALA A 228 9.02 -8.90 -12.18
N ALA A 229 9.94 -8.52 -11.29
CA ALA A 229 10.41 -9.35 -10.18
C ALA A 229 9.57 -9.07 -8.90
N HIS A 230 10.09 -9.47 -7.73
CA HIS A 230 9.43 -9.29 -6.43
C HIS A 230 8.97 -7.84 -6.19
N MET A 231 9.85 -6.86 -6.46
CA MET A 231 9.50 -5.44 -6.43
C MET A 231 8.91 -4.99 -7.78
N VAL A 232 7.63 -5.27 -8.00
CA VAL A 232 6.96 -4.98 -9.28
C VAL A 232 7.05 -3.51 -9.72
N PRO A 233 6.76 -2.50 -8.86
CA PRO A 233 6.89 -1.10 -9.25
C PRO A 233 8.32 -0.67 -9.59
N TYR A 234 9.31 -1.37 -9.03
CA TYR A 234 10.72 -1.13 -9.33
C TYR A 234 11.12 -1.70 -10.70
N ALA A 235 10.76 -2.96 -10.96
CA ALA A 235 11.11 -3.63 -12.20
C ALA A 235 10.31 -3.13 -13.42
N GLN A 236 9.03 -2.77 -13.23
CA GLN A 236 8.11 -2.38 -14.29
C GLN A 236 7.23 -1.18 -13.88
N PRO A 237 7.81 0.02 -13.68
CA PRO A 237 7.12 1.17 -13.09
C PRO A 237 5.88 1.61 -13.88
N SER A 238 5.99 1.72 -15.22
CA SER A 238 4.88 2.16 -16.08
C SER A 238 3.70 1.18 -16.03
N ARG A 239 3.97 -0.14 -15.98
CA ARG A 239 2.93 -1.19 -15.91
C ARG A 239 2.32 -1.27 -14.51
N ALA A 240 3.13 -1.15 -13.47
CA ALA A 240 2.68 -1.13 -12.08
C ALA A 240 1.76 0.07 -11.81
N LEU A 241 2.12 1.26 -12.32
CA LEU A 241 1.30 2.45 -12.19
C LEU A 241 -0.06 2.29 -12.89
N HIS A 242 -0.08 1.70 -14.08
CA HIS A 242 -1.34 1.41 -14.78
C HIS A 242 -2.21 0.44 -13.98
N LEU A 243 -1.62 -0.64 -13.45
CA LEU A 243 -2.32 -1.61 -12.61
C LEU A 243 -2.90 -0.94 -11.34
N PHE A 244 -2.10 -0.12 -10.65
CA PHE A 244 -2.53 0.63 -9.48
C PHE A 244 -3.65 1.63 -9.81
N SER A 245 -3.50 2.39 -10.89
CA SER A 245 -4.51 3.35 -11.34
C SER A 245 -5.84 2.68 -11.68
N SER A 246 -5.80 1.53 -12.35
CA SER A 246 -7.00 0.74 -12.65
C SER A 246 -7.70 0.26 -11.37
N PHE A 247 -6.93 -0.24 -10.40
CA PHE A 247 -7.46 -0.63 -9.09
C PHE A 247 -8.14 0.55 -8.36
N VAL A 248 -7.44 1.68 -8.20
CA VAL A 248 -7.96 2.86 -7.50
C VAL A 248 -9.21 3.44 -8.18
N ARG A 249 -9.28 3.37 -9.52
CA ARG A 249 -10.44 3.83 -10.30
C ARG A 249 -11.57 2.79 -10.39
N GLY A 250 -11.40 1.60 -9.83
CA GLY A 250 -12.36 0.50 -9.96
C GLY A 250 -12.58 0.05 -11.42
N ARG A 251 -11.58 0.25 -12.29
CA ARG A 251 -11.64 -0.10 -13.71
C ARG A 251 -10.95 -1.44 -13.96
N ARG A 252 -11.50 -2.24 -14.87
CA ARG A 252 -10.85 -3.47 -15.33
C ARG A 252 -9.57 -3.15 -16.08
N LEU A 253 -8.62 -4.08 -16.02
CA LEU A 253 -7.42 -4.00 -16.86
C LEU A 253 -7.81 -4.14 -18.34
N PRO A 254 -7.25 -3.32 -19.25
CA PRO A 254 -7.69 -3.30 -20.63
C PRO A 254 -7.25 -4.56 -21.37
N ASN A 255 -8.19 -5.18 -22.07
CA ASN A 255 -8.01 -6.42 -22.84
C ASN A 255 -7.73 -6.16 -24.34
N THR A 256 -7.63 -4.90 -24.75
CA THR A 256 -7.29 -4.51 -26.13
C THR A 256 -6.11 -3.56 -26.17
N THR A 257 -5.48 -3.45 -27.33
CA THR A 257 -4.35 -2.57 -27.58
C THR A 257 -4.76 -1.12 -27.87
N ARG A 258 -6.07 -0.84 -28.04
CA ARG A 258 -6.56 0.51 -28.31
C ARG A 258 -6.59 1.31 -27.00
N PRO A 259 -6.09 2.56 -26.97
CA PRO A 259 -6.24 3.43 -25.80
C PRO A 259 -7.72 3.56 -25.44
N SER A 260 -8.05 3.58 -24.14
CA SER A 260 -9.39 3.99 -23.76
C SER A 260 -9.53 5.49 -24.08
N ILE A 261 -10.71 5.94 -24.49
CA ILE A 261 -10.95 7.36 -24.88
C ILE A 261 -10.69 8.33 -23.70
N ASP A 262 -10.49 7.80 -22.48
CA ASP A 262 -10.32 8.53 -21.23
C ASP A 262 -8.87 8.49 -20.67
N ASP A 263 -7.87 8.05 -21.45
CA ASP A 263 -6.46 8.01 -21.03
C ASP A 263 -5.71 9.36 -21.13
#